data_AF-A0AA96JK46-F1
#
_entry.id   AF-A0AA96JK46-F1
#
_cell.length_a   1.000
_cell.length_b   1.000
_cell.length_c   1.000
_cell.angle_alpha   90.00
_cell.angle_beta   90.00
_cell.angle_gamma   90.00
#
_symmetry.space_group_name_H-M   'P 1'
#
loop_
_entity.id
_entity.type
_entity.pdbx_description
1 polymer ?
#
loop_
_entity_poly.entity_id
_entity_poly.type
_entity_poly.pdbx_seq_one_letter_code
_entity_poly.pdbx_strand_id
1 'polypeptide(L)'
;MTPVPPVNRGRSPEELERDAWPDPPADATRLVTTVHALRRRPIGTLTVEDLRRLLGQQVGVPFVLPLALEILRRNPMAEGDLYEGDLLAAVLALPPEVWHASPHLAREARAVLAALPAPPPGRPPAVGAVGQRGLSSSRGPR
;
A
#
# COMPACT_ATOMS: atom_id res chain seq x y z
N MET A 1 5.27 11.19 26.00
CA MET A 1 5.39 10.32 24.81
C MET A 1 5.17 8.91 25.28
N THR A 2 3.97 8.35 25.06
CA THR A 2 3.72 6.93 25.39
C THR A 2 4.50 6.09 24.39
N PRO A 3 5.45 5.24 24.82
CA PRO A 3 6.13 4.35 23.90
C PRO A 3 5.09 3.41 23.29
N VAL A 4 5.03 3.39 21.96
CA VAL A 4 4.25 2.39 21.23
C VAL A 4 4.85 1.03 21.64
N PRO A 5 4.07 0.10 22.22
CA PRO A 5 4.60 -1.20 22.59
C PRO A 5 5.23 -1.83 21.34
N PRO A 6 6.44 -2.38 21.43
CA PRO A 6 7.12 -2.93 20.27
C PRO A 6 6.25 -4.06 19.69
N VAL A 7 5.89 -3.92 18.41
CA VAL A 7 5.12 -4.95 17.71
C VAL A 7 5.97 -6.22 17.66
N ASN A 8 5.41 -7.36 18.10
CA ASN A 8 6.14 -8.62 18.07
C ASN A 8 6.34 -9.09 16.62
N ARG A 9 7.55 -8.90 16.10
CA ARG A 9 7.90 -9.20 14.71
C ARG A 9 7.93 -10.69 14.36
N GLY A 10 7.99 -11.55 15.37
CA GLY A 10 7.91 -13.00 15.20
C GLY A 10 6.48 -13.51 14.99
N ARG A 11 5.46 -12.65 15.11
CA ARG A 11 4.06 -13.00 14.90
C ARG A 11 3.53 -12.49 13.57
N SER A 12 2.56 -13.20 13.03
CA SER A 12 1.84 -12.81 11.83
C SER A 12 0.73 -11.78 12.12
N PRO A 13 0.25 -11.04 11.12
CA PRO A 13 -0.93 -10.18 11.29
C PRO A 13 -2.11 -10.92 11.91
N GLU A 14 -2.35 -12.17 11.50
CA GLU A 14 -3.39 -13.04 12.06
C GLU A 14 -3.27 -13.22 13.58
N GLU A 15 -2.08 -13.58 14.05
CA GLU A 15 -1.84 -13.81 15.47
C GLU A 15 -1.88 -12.52 16.30
N LEU A 16 -1.51 -11.40 15.70
CA LEU A 16 -1.53 -10.08 16.33
C LEU A 16 -2.96 -9.54 16.44
N GLU A 17 -3.78 -9.76 15.42
CA GLU A 17 -5.21 -9.41 15.39
C GLU A 17 -6.05 -10.39 16.22
N ARG A 18 -5.53 -11.60 16.48
CA ARG A 18 -6.26 -12.73 17.08
C ARG A 18 -7.53 -13.07 16.30
N ASP A 19 -7.45 -12.92 14.99
CA ASP A 19 -8.55 -13.14 14.07
C ASP A 19 -8.10 -14.11 13.00
N ALA A 20 -8.52 -15.37 13.09
CA ALA A 20 -8.13 -16.41 12.13
C ALA A 20 -9.08 -16.40 10.94
N TRP A 21 -8.54 -16.22 9.72
CA TRP A 21 -9.36 -16.27 8.52
C TRP A 21 -9.57 -17.73 8.09
N PRO A 22 -10.75 -18.08 7.54
CA PRO A 22 -10.90 -19.36 6.85
C PRO A 22 -9.93 -19.42 5.66
N ASP A 23 -9.69 -20.63 5.17
CA ASP A 23 -8.92 -20.80 3.95
C ASP A 23 -9.59 -20.09 2.77
N PRO A 24 -8.80 -19.54 1.83
CA PRO A 24 -9.36 -18.87 0.66
C PRO A 24 -10.19 -19.85 -0.17
N PRO A 25 -11.27 -19.39 -0.83
CA PRO A 25 -12.05 -20.22 -1.74
C PRO A 25 -11.19 -20.92 -2.80
N ALA A 26 -11.62 -22.09 -3.27
CA ALA A 26 -10.85 -22.86 -4.27
C ALA A 26 -10.67 -22.12 -5.61
N ASP A 27 -11.58 -21.21 -5.94
CA ASP A 27 -11.58 -20.35 -7.12
C ASP A 27 -11.00 -18.95 -6.84
N ALA A 28 -10.37 -18.75 -5.68
CA ALA A 28 -9.79 -17.47 -5.29
C ALA A 28 -8.72 -17.01 -6.29
N THR A 29 -8.70 -15.70 -6.55
CA THR A 29 -7.68 -15.09 -7.40
C THR A 29 -6.28 -15.22 -6.77
N ARG A 30 -5.24 -15.06 -7.59
CA ARG A 30 -3.85 -15.01 -7.11
C ARG A 30 -3.63 -13.92 -6.05
N LEU A 31 -4.32 -12.78 -6.15
CA LEU A 31 -4.21 -11.71 -5.17
C LEU A 31 -4.77 -12.16 -3.82
N VAL A 32 -5.98 -12.72 -3.80
CA VAL A 32 -6.62 -13.20 -2.56
C VAL A 32 -5.78 -14.29 -1.91
N THR A 33 -5.37 -15.31 -2.66
CA THR A 33 -4.51 -16.39 -2.15
C THR A 33 -3.18 -15.87 -1.59
N THR A 34 -2.55 -14.90 -2.26
CA THR A 34 -1.32 -14.25 -1.77
C THR A 34 -1.57 -13.49 -0.47
N VAL A 35 -2.63 -12.70 -0.37
CA VAL A 35 -2.97 -11.94 0.85
C VAL A 35 -3.22 -12.88 2.03
N HIS A 36 -3.97 -13.98 1.84
CA HIS A 36 -4.18 -15.00 2.86
C HIS A 36 -2.87 -15.66 3.32
N ALA A 37 -1.93 -15.90 2.39
CA ALA A 37 -0.62 -16.44 2.75
C ALA A 37 0.23 -15.42 3.53
N LEU A 38 0.27 -14.16 3.09
CA LEU A 38 1.02 -13.09 3.76
C LEU A 38 0.48 -12.81 5.17
N ARG A 39 -0.83 -12.89 5.38
CA ARG A 39 -1.46 -12.67 6.69
C ARG A 39 -1.05 -13.70 7.74
N ARG A 40 -0.54 -14.86 7.31
CA ARG A 40 -0.04 -15.96 8.16
C ARG A 40 1.48 -15.97 8.30
N ARG A 41 2.20 -15.04 7.66
CA ARG A 41 3.66 -14.91 7.78
C ARG A 41 4.05 -13.94 8.90
N PRO A 42 5.13 -14.20 9.66
CA PRO A 42 5.63 -13.26 10.64
C PRO A 42 5.95 -11.90 10.02
N ILE A 43 5.48 -10.81 10.64
CA ILE A 43 5.60 -9.47 10.06
C ILE A 43 7.06 -9.05 9.86
N GLY A 44 7.99 -9.57 10.67
CA GLY A 44 9.43 -9.31 10.55
C GLY A 44 10.08 -9.93 9.32
N THR A 45 9.38 -10.81 8.60
CA THR A 45 9.86 -11.48 7.39
C THR A 45 9.27 -10.91 6.11
N LEU A 46 8.34 -9.95 6.23
CA LEU A 46 7.67 -9.35 5.08
C LEU A 46 8.65 -8.44 4.31
N THR A 47 8.67 -8.61 2.99
CA THR A 47 9.44 -7.75 2.08
C THR A 47 8.75 -6.40 1.88
N VAL A 48 9.42 -5.45 1.22
CA VAL A 48 8.79 -4.18 0.79
C VAL A 48 7.55 -4.46 -0.05
N GLU A 49 7.63 -5.41 -0.98
CA GLU A 49 6.50 -5.82 -1.80
C GLU A 49 5.35 -6.41 -0.98
N ASP A 50 5.65 -7.26 0.01
CA ASP A 50 4.64 -7.85 0.87
C ASP A 50 3.89 -6.77 1.67
N LEU A 51 4.64 -5.80 2.25
CA LEU A 51 4.06 -4.67 2.98
C LEU A 51 3.21 -3.80 2.05
N ARG A 52 3.72 -3.47 0.87
CA ARG A 52 3.02 -2.68 -0.17
C ARG A 52 1.71 -3.36 -0.57
N ARG A 53 1.74 -4.67 -0.80
CA ARG A 53 0.56 -5.47 -1.15
C ARG A 53 -0.46 -5.52 -0.01
N LEU A 54 -0.04 -5.78 1.23
CA LEU A 54 -0.94 -5.82 2.38
C LEU A 54 -1.60 -4.46 2.64
N LEU A 55 -0.84 -3.37 2.59
CA LEU A 55 -1.37 -2.01 2.77
C LEU A 55 -2.32 -1.61 1.65
N GLY A 56 -1.99 -1.92 0.39
CA GLY A 56 -2.88 -1.68 -0.75
C GLY A 56 -4.17 -2.48 -0.72
N GLN A 57 -4.24 -3.55 0.08
CA GLN A 57 -5.46 -4.33 0.34
C GLN A 57 -6.05 -4.05 1.73
N GLN A 58 -5.46 -3.11 2.47
CA GLN A 58 -5.85 -2.71 3.82
C GLN A 58 -5.91 -3.87 4.84
N VAL A 59 -5.01 -4.84 4.71
CA VAL A 59 -4.92 -6.00 5.59
C VAL A 59 -3.81 -5.81 6.61
N GLY A 60 -4.06 -6.08 7.88
CA GLY A 60 -3.02 -6.01 8.91
C GLY A 60 -2.54 -4.60 9.22
N VAL A 61 -3.25 -3.55 8.78
CA VAL A 61 -2.76 -2.16 8.78
C VAL A 61 -2.17 -1.70 10.12
N PRO A 62 -2.79 -1.96 11.29
CA PRO A 62 -2.22 -1.53 12.58
C PRO A 62 -0.82 -2.08 12.86
N PHE A 63 -0.46 -3.22 12.27
CA PHE A 63 0.80 -3.91 12.47
C PHE A 63 1.76 -3.76 11.29
N VAL A 64 1.24 -3.62 10.07
CA VAL A 64 2.03 -3.50 8.84
C VAL A 64 2.50 -2.05 8.61
N LEU A 65 1.65 -1.07 8.88
CA LEU A 65 1.96 0.35 8.65
C LEU A 65 3.20 0.84 9.44
N PRO A 66 3.38 0.52 10.74
CA PRO A 66 4.60 0.89 11.46
C PRO A 66 5.88 0.37 10.79
N LEU A 67 5.87 -0.86 10.29
CA LEU A 67 7.03 -1.46 9.61
C LEU A 67 7.31 -0.75 8.27
N ALA A 68 6.28 -0.44 7.50
CA ALA A 68 6.43 0.34 6.27
C ALA A 68 7.04 1.72 6.54
N LEU A 69 6.57 2.43 7.57
CA LEU A 69 7.10 3.74 7.96
C LEU A 69 8.55 3.66 8.45
N GLU A 70 8.96 2.58 9.13
CA GLU A 70 10.36 2.35 9.47
C GLU A 70 11.27 2.21 8.25
N ILE A 71 10.79 1.57 7.18
CA ILE A 71 11.51 1.45 5.91
C ILE A 71 11.56 2.81 5.22
N LEU A 72 10.41 3.47 5.08
CA LEU A 72 10.28 4.74 4.39
C LEU A 72 11.08 5.88 5.06
N ARG A 73 11.25 5.83 6.37
CA ARG A 73 12.13 6.78 7.09
C ARG A 73 13.60 6.65 6.69
N ARG A 74 14.04 5.46 6.27
CA ARG A 74 15.42 5.21 5.81
C ARG A 74 15.54 5.44 4.30
N ASN A 75 14.53 5.02 3.54
CA ASN A 75 14.46 5.18 2.10
C ASN A 75 13.01 5.49 1.68
N PRO A 76 12.64 6.77 1.51
CA PRO A 76 11.29 7.14 1.05
C PRO A 76 10.93 6.60 -0.33
N MET A 77 11.95 6.26 -1.14
CA MET A 77 11.85 5.69 -2.48
C MET A 77 11.91 4.16 -2.48
N ALA A 78 11.72 3.50 -1.33
CA ALA A 78 11.70 2.04 -1.26
C ALA A 78 10.71 1.43 -2.27
N GLU A 79 11.22 0.47 -3.02
CA GLU A 79 10.55 -0.18 -4.15
C GLU A 79 10.17 -1.63 -3.79
N GLY A 80 8.93 -1.99 -4.09
CA GLY A 80 8.46 -3.37 -4.18
C GLY A 80 8.68 -3.90 -5.60
N ASP A 81 7.61 -4.39 -6.22
CA ASP A 81 7.67 -4.96 -7.57
C ASP A 81 7.10 -4.02 -8.67
N LEU A 82 6.60 -2.81 -8.35
CA LEU A 82 6.03 -1.92 -9.38
C LEU A 82 6.96 -0.83 -9.87
N TYR A 83 7.35 0.06 -8.97
CA TYR A 83 8.12 1.27 -9.26
C TYR A 83 8.72 1.86 -8.00
N GLU A 84 9.77 2.67 -8.17
CA GLU A 84 10.43 3.41 -7.10
C GLU A 84 9.44 4.28 -6.29
N GLY A 85 9.35 4.03 -4.98
CA GLY A 85 8.41 4.73 -4.09
C GLY A 85 6.99 4.15 -4.07
N ASP A 86 6.73 2.98 -4.67
CA ASP A 86 5.42 2.32 -4.63
C ASP A 86 4.93 1.99 -3.21
N LEU A 87 5.84 1.72 -2.26
CA LEU A 87 5.49 1.54 -0.86
C LEU A 87 4.92 2.84 -0.26
N LEU A 88 5.55 3.99 -0.55
CA LEU A 88 5.05 5.28 -0.10
C LEU A 88 3.69 5.57 -0.72
N ALA A 89 3.51 5.32 -2.02
CA ALA A 89 2.23 5.48 -2.69
C ALA A 89 1.12 4.65 -2.03
N ALA A 90 1.39 3.38 -1.71
CA ALA A 90 0.45 2.51 -1.01
C ALA A 90 0.12 3.02 0.40
N VAL A 91 1.10 3.54 1.14
CA VAL A 91 0.88 4.17 2.45
C VAL A 91 -0.04 5.39 2.32
N LEU A 92 0.25 6.30 1.39
CA LEU A 92 -0.54 7.53 1.22
C LEU A 92 -1.98 7.27 0.75
N ALA A 93 -2.22 6.12 0.09
CA ALA A 93 -3.54 5.71 -0.36
C ALA A 93 -4.44 5.12 0.76
N LEU A 94 -3.91 4.95 1.98
CA LEU A 94 -4.71 4.46 3.11
C LEU A 94 -5.84 5.45 3.46
N PRO A 95 -7.03 4.96 3.85
CA PRO A 95 -8.14 5.85 4.17
C PRO A 95 -7.86 6.79 5.34
N PRO A 96 -8.52 7.96 5.39
CA PRO A 96 -8.39 8.93 6.47
C PRO A 96 -8.57 8.32 7.87
N GLU A 97 -9.45 7.33 8.02
CA GLU A 97 -9.77 6.66 9.29
C GLU A 97 -8.53 6.01 9.92
N VAL A 98 -7.64 5.45 9.10
CA VAL A 98 -6.37 4.86 9.56
C VAL A 98 -5.51 5.92 10.24
N TRP A 99 -5.42 7.11 9.63
CA TRP A 99 -4.63 8.22 10.14
C TRP A 99 -5.24 8.88 11.36
N HIS A 100 -6.56 8.99 11.41
CA HIS A 100 -7.30 9.47 12.58
C HIS A 100 -7.14 8.54 13.78
N ALA A 101 -7.17 7.22 13.55
CA ALA A 101 -6.94 6.23 14.60
C ALA A 101 -5.49 6.21 15.11
N SER A 102 -4.52 6.65 14.27
CA SER A 102 -3.10 6.65 14.61
C SER A 102 -2.40 7.99 14.35
N PRO A 103 -2.68 9.05 15.14
CA PRO A 103 -2.09 10.38 14.92
C PRO A 103 -0.56 10.41 14.97
N HIS A 104 0.05 9.51 15.76
CA HIS A 104 1.50 9.36 15.80
C HIS A 104 2.08 8.88 14.47
N LEU A 105 1.48 7.85 13.86
CA LEU A 105 1.92 7.34 12.56
C LEU A 105 1.66 8.37 11.45
N ALA A 106 0.57 9.14 11.55
CA ALA A 106 0.31 10.25 10.65
C ALA A 106 1.38 11.36 10.74
N ARG A 107 1.98 11.56 11.91
CA ARG A 107 3.12 12.48 12.08
C ARG A 107 4.39 11.91 11.46
N GLU A 108 4.63 10.61 11.57
CA GLU A 108 5.78 9.95 10.94
C GLU A 108 5.68 9.97 9.41
N ALA A 109 4.51 9.66 8.85
CA ALA A 109 4.27 9.78 7.41
C ALA A 109 4.53 11.21 6.90
N ARG A 110 4.08 12.23 7.65
CA ARG A 110 4.38 13.64 7.34
C ARG A 110 5.87 13.96 7.39
N ALA A 111 6.61 13.38 8.35
CA ALA A 111 8.05 13.57 8.43
C ALA A 111 8.79 12.94 7.24
N VAL A 112 8.35 11.76 6.79
CA VAL A 112 8.87 11.12 5.57
C VAL A 112 8.63 12.03 4.35
N LEU A 113 7.40 12.54 4.19
CA LEU A 113 7.07 13.45 3.08
C LEU A 113 7.90 14.73 3.10
N ALA A 114 8.09 15.34 4.28
CA ALA A 114 8.87 16.56 4.42
C ALA A 114 10.37 16.37 4.12
N ALA A 115 10.87 15.15 4.21
CA ALA A 115 12.26 14.81 3.89
C ALA A 115 12.48 14.51 2.40
N LEU A 116 11.42 14.44 1.59
CA LEU A 116 11.56 14.22 0.15
C LEU A 116 12.22 15.43 -0.52
N PRO A 117 13.14 15.20 -1.47
CA PRO A 117 13.62 16.29 -2.31
C PRO A 117 12.46 16.86 -3.12
N ALA A 118 12.55 18.15 -3.45
CA ALA A 118 11.57 18.78 -4.34
C ALA A 118 11.46 17.97 -5.64
N PRO A 119 10.24 17.77 -6.17
CA PRO A 119 10.08 17.08 -7.44
C PRO A 119 10.91 17.80 -8.50
N PRO A 120 11.59 17.07 -9.40
CA PRO A 120 12.30 17.71 -10.50
C PRO A 120 11.31 18.60 -11.28
N PRO A 121 11.74 19.78 -11.78
CA PRO A 121 10.88 20.64 -12.59
C PRO A 121 10.29 19.82 -13.74
N GLY A 122 8.95 19.86 -13.82
CA GLY A 122 8.15 18.74 -14.31
C GLY A 122 8.41 18.31 -15.75
N ARG A 123 8.36 16.99 -15.96
CA ARG A 123 7.84 16.45 -17.22
C ARG A 123 6.31 16.44 -17.10
N PRO A 124 5.56 17.04 -18.04
CA PRO A 124 4.10 17.02 -17.98
C PRO A 124 3.59 15.57 -17.96
N PRO A 125 2.43 15.31 -17.32
CA PRO A 125 1.85 13.97 -17.28
C PRO A 125 1.64 13.49 -18.72
N ALA A 126 2.04 12.25 -19.00
CA ALA A 126 1.68 11.59 -20.24
C ALA A 126 0.17 11.38 -20.23
N VAL A 127 -0.57 12.37 -20.75
CA VAL A 127 -1.99 12.24 -21.04
C VAL A 127 -2.10 11.14 -22.08
N GLY A 128 -2.56 9.96 -21.65
CA GLY A 128 -2.96 8.91 -22.55
C GLY A 128 -4.02 9.47 -23.50
N ALA A 129 -3.75 9.38 -24.80
CA ALA A 129 -4.69 9.75 -25.84
C ALA A 129 -5.97 8.91 -25.70
N VAL A 130 -6.98 9.45 -25.02
CA VAL A 130 -8.36 8.97 -25.18
C VAL A 130 -8.78 9.39 -26.58
N GLY A 131 -8.73 8.42 -27.49
CA GLY A 131 -9.20 8.56 -28.85
C GLY A 131 -10.64 9.06 -28.86
N GLN A 132 -10.83 10.27 -29.37
CA GLN A 132 -12.12 10.76 -29.84
C GLN A 132 -12.59 9.81 -30.93
N ARG A 133 -13.46 8.85 -30.60
CA ARG A 133 -14.22 8.11 -31.61
C ARG A 133 -15.19 9.11 -32.23
N GLY A 134 -14.80 9.58 -33.42
CA GLY A 134 -15.62 10.40 -34.28
C GLY A 134 -16.97 9.75 -34.55
N LEU A 135 -18.01 10.52 -34.34
CA LEU A 135 -19.35 10.29 -34.86
C LEU A 135 -19.27 10.41 -36.39
N SER A 136 -19.14 9.28 -37.09
CA SER A 136 -19.40 9.22 -38.53
C SER A 136 -20.85 8.80 -38.77
N SER A 137 -21.67 9.80 -39.05
CA SER A 137 -22.92 9.68 -39.81
C SER A 137 -22.70 8.83 -41.06
N SER A 138 -23.43 7.71 -41.18
CA SER A 138 -23.66 7.08 -42.48
C SER A 138 -25.10 7.34 -42.93
N ARG A 139 -25.23 8.24 -43.89
CA ARG A 139 -26.33 8.24 -44.86
C ARG A 139 -26.41 6.87 -45.53
N GLY A 140 -27.57 6.23 -45.51
CA GLY A 140 -27.93 5.15 -46.44
C GLY A 140 -28.87 5.72 -47.52
N PRO A 141 -28.70 5.40 -48.81
CA PRO A 141 -29.49 6.01 -49.88
C PRO A 141 -30.68 5.15 -50.33
N ARG A 142 -31.70 5.87 -50.82
CA ARG A 142 -32.89 5.49 -51.60
C ARG A 142 -34.09 4.95 -50.85
#